data_AF-A0A7C3LIQ8-F1
#
_entry.id   AF-A0A7C3LIQ8-F1
#
_cell.length_a   1.000
_cell.length_b   1.000
_cell.length_c   1.000
_cell.angle_alpha   90.00
_cell.angle_beta   90.00
_cell.angle_gamma   90.00
#
_symmetry.space_group_name_H-M   'P 1'
#
loop_
_entity.id
_entity.type
_entity.pdbx_description
1 polymer ?
#
loop_
_entity_poly.entity_id
_entity_poly.type
_entity_poly.pdbx_seq_one_letter_code
_entity_poly.pdbx_strand_id
1 'polypeptide(L)'
;MGAPYRADHVGSFLRPPELLEARNAAVPDNAHLREIEDRHILRVLARQKELGFEVFTDGELRRRNFMSDLIEAVEGFDLGGAVDRTWKGGVQVAPSSVTG
;
A
#
# COMPACT_ATOMS: atom_id res chain seq x y z
N MET A 1 26.45 12.41 17.97
CA MET A 1 25.50 13.40 18.53
C MET A 1 24.17 13.12 17.86
N GLY A 2 23.17 12.61 18.58
CA GLY A 2 21.84 12.34 17.98
C GLY A 2 21.16 13.65 17.58
N ALA A 3 20.43 13.66 16.47
CA ALA A 3 19.63 14.82 16.09
C ALA A 3 18.62 15.14 17.22
N PRO A 4 18.42 16.42 17.57
CA PRO A 4 17.50 16.81 18.65
C PRO A 4 16.05 16.39 18.37
N TYR A 5 15.71 16.13 17.10
CA TYR A 5 14.42 15.61 16.67
C TYR A 5 14.64 14.47 15.66
N ARG A 6 13.83 13.42 15.80
CA ARG A 6 13.80 12.27 14.90
C ARG A 6 12.54 12.33 14.05
N ALA A 7 12.69 12.24 12.74
CA ALA A 7 11.59 12.17 11.79
C ALA A 7 11.82 11.00 10.85
N ASP A 8 10.88 10.05 10.83
CA ASP A 8 10.92 8.87 9.96
C ASP A 8 9.64 8.77 9.13
N HIS A 9 9.72 8.03 8.02
CA HIS A 9 8.55 7.66 7.24
C HIS A 9 7.89 6.43 7.85
N VAL A 10 6.57 6.44 8.01
CA VAL A 10 5.86 5.41 8.80
C VAL A 10 5.11 4.36 7.99
N GLY A 11 5.01 4.50 6.66
CA GLY A 11 4.29 3.52 5.85
C GLY A 11 4.22 3.84 4.36
N SER A 12 3.00 3.98 3.84
CA SER A 12 2.70 4.12 2.40
C SER A 12 3.42 5.27 1.70
N PHE A 13 4.05 4.97 0.57
CA PHE A 13 4.38 5.97 -0.46
C PHE A 13 3.34 5.94 -1.59
N LEU A 14 3.34 6.98 -2.44
CA LEU A 14 2.52 6.98 -3.65
C LEU A 14 2.96 5.87 -4.59
N ARG A 15 1.98 5.10 -5.09
CA ARG A 15 2.23 4.04 -6.07
C ARG A 15 2.60 4.66 -7.42
N PRO A 16 3.71 4.23 -8.05
CA PRO A 16 4.07 4.66 -9.39
C PRO A 16 2.99 4.29 -10.42
N PRO A 17 2.81 5.07 -11.50
CA PRO A 17 1.82 4.78 -12.54
C PRO A 17 1.94 3.36 -13.10
N GLU A 18 3.16 2.90 -13.38
CA GLU A 18 3.44 1.54 -13.86
C GLU A 18 2.90 0.45 -12.93
N LEU A 19 3.01 0.64 -11.61
CA LEU A 19 2.47 -0.32 -10.63
C LEU A 19 0.94 -0.31 -10.62
N LEU A 20 0.33 0.87 -10.78
CA LEU A 20 -1.13 0.99 -10.86
C LEU A 20 -1.67 0.33 -12.14
N GLU A 21 -1.00 0.54 -13.27
CA GLU A 21 -1.36 -0.06 -14.56
C GLU A 21 -1.29 -1.59 -14.50
N ALA A 22 -0.19 -2.15 -13.99
CA ALA A 22 -0.01 -3.59 -13.84
C ALA A 22 -1.08 -4.23 -12.94
N ARG A 23 -1.50 -3.55 -11.87
CA ARG A 23 -2.56 -4.03 -10.97
C ARG A 23 -3.95 -3.98 -11.58
N ASN A 24 -4.22 -2.99 -12.42
CA ASN A 24 -5.53 -2.79 -13.04
C ASN A 24 -5.66 -3.53 -14.39
N ALA A 25 -4.67 -4.33 -14.77
CA ALA A 25 -4.74 -5.15 -15.97
C ALA A 25 -5.90 -6.16 -15.88
N ALA A 26 -6.61 -6.35 -16.98
CA ALA A 26 -7.75 -7.28 -17.03
C ALA A 26 -7.35 -8.74 -16.70
N VAL A 27 -6.11 -9.11 -17.04
CA VAL A 27 -5.49 -10.39 -16.66
C VAL A 27 -4.12 -10.06 -16.07
N PRO A 28 -4.01 -9.96 -14.72
CA PRO A 28 -2.75 -9.64 -14.07
C PRO A 28 -1.73 -10.77 -14.25
N ASP A 29 -0.54 -10.43 -14.75
CA ASP A 29 0.62 -11.31 -14.63
C ASP A 29 1.25 -11.08 -13.25
N ASN A 30 1.03 -12.04 -12.35
CA ASN A 30 1.52 -11.96 -10.96
C ASN A 30 3.05 -11.93 -10.87
N ALA A 31 3.76 -12.62 -11.78
CA ALA A 31 5.23 -12.61 -11.78
C ALA A 31 5.74 -11.23 -12.22
N HIS A 32 5.17 -10.69 -13.28
CA HIS A 32 5.51 -9.35 -13.76
C HIS A 32 5.15 -8.26 -12.73
N LEU A 33 3.98 -8.35 -12.10
CA LEU A 33 3.58 -7.45 -11.02
C LEU A 33 4.58 -7.50 -9.86
N ARG A 34 5.01 -8.71 -9.46
CA ARG A 34 6.00 -8.89 -8.40
C ARG A 34 7.32 -8.20 -8.74
N GLU A 35 7.79 -8.33 -9.98
CA GLU A 35 9.02 -7.69 -10.46
C GLU A 35 8.94 -6.16 -10.44
N ILE A 36 7.80 -5.59 -10.87
CA ILE A 36 7.55 -4.15 -10.80
C ILE A 36 7.57 -3.68 -9.34
N GLU A 37 6.88 -4.39 -8.45
CA GLU A 37 6.85 -4.08 -7.02
C GLU A 37 8.25 -4.13 -6.40
N ASP A 38 9.04 -5.20 -6.64
CA ASP A 38 10.42 -5.32 -6.15
C ASP A 38 11.30 -4.16 -6.62
N ARG A 39 11.23 -3.82 -7.91
CA ARG A 39 12.01 -2.71 -8.48
C ARG A 39 11.69 -1.39 -7.79
N HIS A 40 10.42 -1.07 -7.56
CA HIS A 40 10.02 0.19 -6.93
C HIS A 40 10.28 0.19 -5.41
N ILE A 41 10.19 -0.95 -4.74
CA ILE A 41 10.58 -1.08 -3.33
C ILE A 41 12.08 -0.81 -3.18
N LEU A 42 12.92 -1.43 -4.01
CA LEU A 42 14.36 -1.19 -3.96
C LEU A 42 14.71 0.28 -4.20
N ARG A 43 13.99 0.96 -5.11
CA ARG A 43 14.13 2.40 -5.32
C ARG A 43 13.75 3.21 -4.07
N VAL A 44 12.64 2.87 -3.41
CA VAL A 44 12.19 3.53 -2.17
C VAL A 44 13.21 3.34 -1.04
N LEU A 45 13.75 2.14 -0.87
CA LEU A 45 14.78 1.84 0.12
C LEU A 45 16.08 2.59 -0.17
N ALA A 46 16.53 2.61 -1.43
CA ALA A 46 17.71 3.37 -1.84
C ALA A 46 17.54 4.87 -1.56
N ARG A 47 16.35 5.43 -1.85
CA ARG A 47 16.08 6.85 -1.61
C ARG A 47 16.05 7.22 -0.13
N GLN A 48 15.45 6.38 0.72
CA GLN A 48 15.50 6.57 2.18
C GLN A 48 16.95 6.54 2.67
N LYS A 49 17.80 5.66 2.12
CA LYS A 49 19.21 5.55 2.49
C LYS A 49 19.99 6.81 2.11
N GLU A 50 19.80 7.31 0.90
CA GLU A 50 20.40 8.57 0.42
C GLU A 50 20.01 9.77 1.29
N LEU A 51 18.78 9.78 1.80
CA LEU A 51 18.26 10.85 2.64
C LEU A 51 18.67 10.73 4.11
N GLY A 52 19.40 9.67 4.48
CA GLY A 52 19.91 9.46 5.84
C GLY A 52 18.88 8.93 6.84
N PHE A 53 17.79 8.29 6.37
CA PHE A 53 16.87 7.60 7.27
C PHE A 53 17.57 6.39 7.91
N GLU A 54 17.34 6.21 9.21
CA GLU A 54 17.86 5.06 9.96
C GLU A 54 16.83 3.91 10.00
N VAL A 55 15.54 4.24 9.85
CA VAL A 55 14.45 3.27 9.75
C VAL A 55 13.83 3.32 8.37
N PHE A 56 13.66 2.15 7.77
CA PHE A 56 13.22 1.99 6.39
C PHE A 56 11.83 1.36 6.33
N THR A 57 11.04 1.81 5.35
CA THR A 57 9.79 1.17 4.95
C THR A 57 9.87 0.78 3.48
N ASP A 58 9.16 -0.26 3.05
CA ASP A 58 9.06 -0.63 1.63
C ASP A 58 8.05 0.26 0.87
N GLY A 59 7.44 1.24 1.55
CA GLY A 59 6.39 2.08 1.01
C GLY A 59 5.03 1.41 0.91
N GLU A 60 4.85 0.23 1.51
CA GLU A 60 3.63 -0.58 1.45
C GLU A 60 3.15 -0.81 0.01
N LEU A 61 4.10 -0.88 -0.93
CA LEU A 61 3.79 -0.91 -2.36
C LEU A 61 3.04 -2.18 -2.75
N ARG A 62 3.23 -3.29 -2.01
CA ARG A 62 2.52 -4.58 -2.21
C ARG A 62 1.12 -4.60 -1.62
N ARG A 63 0.82 -3.69 -0.71
CA ARG A 63 -0.46 -3.66 -0.01
C ARG A 63 -1.53 -3.02 -0.89
N ARG A 64 -2.76 -3.54 -0.85
CA ARG A 64 -3.93 -2.95 -1.55
C ARG A 64 -4.66 -1.94 -0.65
N ASN A 65 -4.96 -2.33 0.58
CA ASN A 65 -5.58 -1.53 1.63
C ASN A 65 -4.98 -1.86 3.01
N PHE A 66 -5.32 -1.09 4.04
CA PHE A 66 -4.72 -1.25 5.37
C PHE A 66 -4.83 -2.66 5.96
N MET A 67 -5.90 -3.40 5.67
CA MET A 67 -6.17 -4.73 6.24
C MET A 67 -5.86 -5.89 5.28
N SER A 68 -5.33 -5.62 4.07
CA SER A 68 -5.16 -6.66 3.04
C SER A 68 -4.33 -7.83 3.54
N ASP A 69 -3.19 -7.56 4.15
CA ASP A 69 -2.26 -8.61 4.60
C ASP A 69 -2.89 -9.53 5.65
N LEU A 70 -3.73 -8.99 6.54
CA LEU A 70 -4.47 -9.80 7.52
C LEU A 70 -5.48 -10.70 6.82
N ILE A 71 -6.28 -10.13 5.94
CA ILE A 71 -7.36 -10.85 5.23
C ILE A 71 -6.78 -11.93 4.31
N GLU A 72 -5.65 -11.67 3.66
CA GLU A 72 -4.98 -12.64 2.79
C GLU A 72 -4.29 -13.76 3.57
N ALA A 73 -3.87 -13.51 4.81
CA ALA A 73 -3.10 -14.47 5.61
C ALA A 73 -3.97 -15.48 6.39
N VAL A 74 -5.27 -15.23 6.57
CA VAL A 74 -6.13 -16.05 7.43
C VAL A 74 -7.49 -16.34 6.79
N GLU A 75 -7.99 -17.55 7.05
CA GLU A 75 -9.33 -17.96 6.62
C GLU A 75 -10.43 -17.37 7.53
N GLY A 76 -11.66 -17.32 7.02
CA GLY A 76 -12.85 -16.94 7.80
C GLY A 76 -13.27 -15.47 7.71
N PHE A 77 -12.55 -14.64 6.97
CA PHE A 77 -13.01 -13.29 6.61
C PHE A 77 -13.96 -13.35 5.41
N ASP A 78 -15.13 -12.75 5.57
CA ASP A 78 -16.05 -12.47 4.46
C ASP A 78 -15.73 -11.09 3.88
N LEU A 79 -15.43 -11.05 2.57
CA LEU A 79 -15.22 -9.83 1.81
C LEU A 79 -16.55 -9.21 1.31
N GLY A 80 -17.65 -9.94 1.47
CA GLY A 80 -19.00 -9.52 1.17
C GLY A 80 -19.57 -8.62 2.28
N GLY A 81 -20.13 -7.48 1.88
CA GLY A 81 -20.83 -6.57 2.79
C GLY A 81 -20.02 -5.33 3.11
N ALA A 82 -20.04 -4.37 2.19
CA ALA A 82 -19.68 -3.02 2.56
C ALA A 82 -20.72 -2.51 3.57
N VAL A 83 -20.28 -2.21 4.79
CA VAL A 83 -21.13 -1.51 5.75
C VAL A 83 -21.24 -0.06 5.30
N ASP A 84 -22.46 0.42 5.10
CA ASP A 84 -22.71 1.82 4.79
C ASP A 84 -22.13 2.70 5.91
N ARG A 85 -21.15 3.54 5.55
CA ARG A 85 -20.51 4.47 6.48
C ARG A 85 -21.09 5.87 6.26
N THR A 86 -21.89 6.32 7.21
CA THR A 86 -22.39 7.70 7.23
C THR A 86 -21.38 8.60 7.94
N TRP A 87 -20.70 9.46 7.20
CA TRP A 87 -19.86 10.50 7.79
C TRP A 87 -20.70 11.73 8.16
N LYS A 88 -20.52 12.24 9.38
CA LYS A 88 -21.11 13.54 9.79
C LYS A 88 -20.35 14.69 9.10
N GLY A 89 -20.63 14.86 7.81
CA GLY A 89 -20.02 15.89 6.95
C GLY A 89 -20.74 16.10 5.61
N GLY A 90 -21.86 15.42 5.36
CA GLY A 90 -22.73 15.64 4.20
C GLY A 90 -22.24 15.05 2.89
N VAL A 91 -21.03 14.51 2.82
CA VAL A 91 -20.54 13.81 1.62
C VAL A 91 -20.80 12.31 1.76
N GLN A 92 -21.78 11.83 1.02
CA GLN A 92 -21.98 10.40 0.78
C GLN A 92 -20.83 9.92 -0.11
N VAL A 93 -19.91 9.13 0.44
CA VAL A 93 -18.86 8.48 -0.34
C VAL A 93 -19.32 7.06 -0.65
N ALA A 94 -19.17 6.62 -1.89
CA ALA A 94 -19.48 5.25 -2.26
C ALA A 94 -18.75 4.26 -1.34
N PRO A 95 -19.39 3.14 -0.96
CA PRO A 95 -18.74 2.12 -0.15
C PRO A 95 -17.46 1.64 -0.82
N SER A 96 -16.38 1.54 -0.04
CA SER A 96 -15.14 0.92 -0.50
C SER A 96 -15.36 -0.59 -0.60
N SER A 97 -15.31 -1.15 -1.80
CA SER A 97 -15.25 -2.60 -2.00
C SER A 97 -13.79 -3.06 -2.04
N VAL A 98 -13.50 -4.17 -1.36
CA VAL A 98 -12.25 -4.90 -1.52
C VAL A 98 -12.56 -6.11 -2.39
N THR A 99 -12.32 -6.00 -3.69
CA THR A 99 -12.32 -7.17 -4.58
C THR A 99 -11.00 -7.90 -4.40
N GLY A 100 -11.09 -9.18 -4.01
CA GLY A 100 -9.95 -10.11 -3.92
C GLY A 100 -9.26 -10.31 -5.25
#